data_AF-M7XU56-F1
#
_entry.id   AF-M7XU56-F1
#
_cell.length_a   1.000
_cell.length_b   1.000
_cell.length_c   1.000
_cell.angle_alpha   90.00
_cell.angle_beta   90.00
_cell.angle_gamma   90.00
#
_symmetry.space_group_name_H-M   'P 1'
#
loop_
_entity.id
_entity.type
_entity.pdbx_description
1 polymer ?
#
loop_
_entity_poly.entity_id
_entity_poly.type
_entity_poly.pdbx_seq_one_letter_code
_entity_poly.pdbx_strand_id
1 'polypeptide(L)' 'MHACGKKGRCITCKIIVLSGMENLSPLTEPEEIYRDLGKLKPNERLSCQAKIMDGELTVRVAEENKLPHIHYSE' A
#
# COMPACT_ATOMS: atom_id res chain seq x y z
N MET A 1 8.05 5.34 -0.95
CA MET A 1 8.45 6.56 -0.20
C MET A 1 7.35 6.94 0.80
N HIS A 2 7.63 7.65 1.89
CA HIS A 2 6.60 8.09 2.87
C HIS A 2 6.51 9.61 2.97
N ALA A 3 6.08 10.29 1.90
CA ALA A 3 6.14 11.77 1.83
C ALA A 3 5.40 12.48 2.96
N CYS A 4 4.28 11.93 3.44
CA CYS A 4 3.52 12.51 4.56
C CYS A 4 3.98 12.05 5.96
N GLY A 5 5.08 11.31 6.08
CA GLY A 5 5.54 10.77 7.36
C GLY A 5 4.58 9.74 7.96
N LYS A 6 3.98 8.87 7.12
CA LYS A 6 3.08 7.77 7.52
C LYS A 6 1.74 8.22 8.16
N LYS A 7 1.30 9.44 7.91
CA LYS A 7 0.06 10.03 8.46
C LYS A 7 -1.21 9.74 7.64
N GLY A 8 -1.16 8.88 6.62
CA GLY A 8 -2.30 8.64 5.72
C GLY A 8 -2.70 9.85 4.85
N ARG A 9 -1.80 10.82 4.63
CA ARG A 9 -2.09 12.06 3.86
C ARG A 9 -1.48 12.09 2.46
N CYS A 10 -0.96 10.98 1.97
CA CYS A 10 -0.44 10.85 0.61
C CYS A 10 -0.53 9.38 0.15
N ILE A 11 -0.27 9.13 -1.13
CA ILE A 11 -0.26 7.78 -1.74
C ILE A 11 1.14 7.29 -2.16
N THR A 12 2.22 7.96 -1.73
CA THR A 12 3.60 7.61 -2.16
C THR A 12 4.13 6.27 -1.62
N CYS A 13 3.40 5.69 -0.67
CA CYS A 13 3.65 4.38 -0.07
C CYS A 13 2.67 3.31 -0.57
N LYS A 14 1.98 3.61 -1.67
CA LYS A 14 1.07 2.67 -2.31
C LYS A 14 1.83 1.40 -2.71
N ILE A 15 1.25 0.28 -2.33
CA ILE A 15 1.65 -1.06 -2.72
C ILE A 15 0.49 -1.75 -3.43
N ILE A 16 0.82 -2.63 -4.36
CA ILE A 16 -0.13 -3.52 -5.02
C ILE A 16 0.05 -4.90 -4.39
N VAL A 17 -1.01 -5.42 -3.78
CA VAL A 17 -1.06 -6.74 -3.15
C VAL A 17 -1.24 -7.80 -4.24
N LEU A 18 -0.37 -8.79 -4.25
CA LEU A 18 -0.36 -9.91 -5.19
C LEU A 18 -1.00 -11.16 -4.59
N SER A 19 -0.76 -11.42 -3.30
CA SER A 19 -1.32 -12.51 -2.51
C SER A 19 -1.38 -12.13 -1.03
N GLY A 20 -2.25 -12.77 -0.25
CA GLY A 20 -2.38 -12.53 1.18
C GLY A 20 -3.13 -11.24 1.54
N MET A 21 -4.16 -10.87 0.78
CA MET A 21 -4.96 -9.67 1.09
C MET A 21 -5.79 -9.86 2.36
N GLU A 22 -6.28 -11.08 2.58
CA GLU A 22 -6.99 -11.56 3.76
C GLU A 22 -6.17 -11.49 5.05
N ASN A 23 -4.85 -11.50 4.90
CA ASN A 23 -3.88 -11.45 5.99
C ASN A 23 -3.67 -10.01 6.52
N LEU A 24 -4.23 -9.01 5.85
CA LEU A 24 -4.11 -7.61 6.24
C LEU A 24 -5.24 -7.17 7.17
N SER A 25 -4.94 -6.15 7.97
CA SER A 25 -5.94 -5.41 8.72
C SER A 25 -7.01 -4.86 7.76
N PRO A 26 -8.23 -4.62 8.27
CA PRO A 26 -9.25 -3.84 7.56
C PRO A 26 -8.68 -2.51 7.05
N LEU A 27 -9.35 -1.92 6.06
CA LEU A 27 -8.99 -0.59 5.57
C LEU A 27 -9.06 0.41 6.74
N THR A 28 -8.10 1.32 6.79
CA THR A 28 -8.21 2.48 7.66
C THR A 28 -9.03 3.58 6.95
N GLU A 29 -9.58 4.51 7.72
CA GLU A 29 -10.34 5.66 7.17
C GLU A 29 -9.58 6.40 6.04
N PRO A 30 -8.25 6.70 6.15
CA PRO A 30 -7.51 7.24 5.02
C PRO A 30 -7.52 6.36 3.76
N GLU A 31 -7.42 5.04 3.91
CA GLU A 31 -7.43 4.11 2.77
C GLU A 31 -8.82 4.06 2.11
N GLU A 32 -9.90 4.09 2.90
CA GLU A 32 -11.27 4.18 2.40
C GLU A 32 -11.47 5.46 1.58
N ILE A 33 -11.05 6.62 2.11
CA ILE A 33 -11.13 7.90 1.41
C ILE A 33 -10.41 7.83 0.06
N TYR A 34 -9.17 7.32 0.00
CA TYR A 34 -8.46 7.24 -1.28
C TYR A 34 -9.06 6.21 -2.23
N ARG A 35 -9.74 5.18 -1.72
CA ARG A 35 -10.46 4.20 -2.55
C ARG A 35 -11.69 4.83 -3.17
N ASP A 36 -12.46 5.59 -2.40
CA ASP A 36 -13.64 6.33 -2.87
C ASP A 36 -13.27 7.40 -3.90
N LEU A 37 -12.11 8.04 -3.74
CA LEU A 37 -11.54 8.99 -4.71
C LEU A 37 -10.94 8.31 -5.97
N GLY A 38 -10.99 6.98 -6.07
CA GLY A 38 -10.40 6.22 -7.18
C GLY A 38 -8.88 6.26 -7.23
N LYS A 39 -8.22 6.63 -6.13
CA LYS A 39 -6.75 6.71 -6.00
C LYS A 39 -6.12 5.43 -5.49
N LEU A 40 -6.90 4.53 -4.89
CA LEU A 40 -6.52 3.15 -4.56
C LEU A 40 -7.46 2.17 -5.23
N LYS A 41 -6.90 1.21 -5.96
CA LYS A 41 -7.64 0.06 -6.51
C LYS A 41 -7.94 -0.97 -5.43
N PRO A 42 -8.84 -1.95 -5.69
CA PRO A 42 -9.20 -2.96 -4.70
C PRO A 42 -8.06 -3.78 -4.11
N ASN A 43 -7.03 -4.03 -4.92
CA ASN A 43 -5.81 -4.75 -4.55
C ASN A 43 -4.65 -3.80 -4.18
N GLU A 44 -4.90 -2.50 -4.00
CA GLU A 44 -3.89 -1.53 -3.58
C GLU A 44 -4.09 -1.16 -2.11
N ARG A 45 -3.00 -1.01 -1.38
CA ARG A 45 -2.97 -0.61 0.03
C ARG A 45 -1.93 0.47 0.26
N LEU A 46 -2.06 1.19 1.36
CA LEU A 46 -1.01 2.08 1.86
C LEU A 46 -0.14 1.30 2.84
N SER A 47 1.13 1.04 2.50
CA SER A 47 2.02 0.24 3.35
C SER A 47 2.26 0.84 4.74
N CYS A 48 1.97 2.13 4.93
CA CYS A 48 2.05 2.78 6.24
C CYS A 48 0.80 2.65 7.11
N GLN A 49 -0.33 2.21 6.54
CA GLN A 49 -1.61 2.07 7.23
C GLN A 49 -2.00 0.59 7.37
N ALA A 50 -1.70 -0.24 6.38
CA ALA A 50 -1.96 -1.67 6.41
C ALA A 50 -1.01 -2.40 7.37
N LYS A 51 -1.58 -3.21 8.26
CA LYS A 51 -0.81 -4.11 9.15
C LYS A 51 -1.06 -5.55 8.75
N ILE A 52 -0.01 -6.38 8.80
CA ILE A 52 -0.15 -7.84 8.66
C ILE A 52 -0.69 -8.36 9.99
N MET A 53 -1.82 -9.05 9.94
CA MET A 53 -2.50 -9.62 11.09
C MET A 53 -2.16 -11.10 11.29
N ASP A 54 -1.96 -11.82 10.19
CA ASP A 54 -1.59 -13.23 10.18
C ASP A 54 -0.89 -13.59 8.85
N GLY A 55 -0.24 -14.75 8.77
CA GLY A 55 0.25 -15.33 7.51
C GLY A 55 1.29 -14.49 6.74
N GLU A 56 1.33 -14.69 5.42
CA GLU A 56 2.29 -14.09 4.50
C GLU A 56 1.63 -13.12 3.52
N LEU A 57 2.42 -12.18 3.00
CA LEU A 57 1.96 -11.15 2.09
C LEU A 57 3.00 -10.97 0.98
N THR A 58 2.58 -11.12 -0.28
CA THR A 58 3.40 -10.75 -1.44
C THR A 58 2.87 -9.47 -2.06
N VAL A 59 3.74 -8.47 -2.22
CA VAL A 59 3.38 -7.14 -2.73
C VAL A 59 4.41 -6.65 -3.73
N ARG A 60 3.99 -5.77 -4.63
CA ARG A 60 4.89 -4.97 -5.45
C ARG A 60 4.71 -3.48 -5.16
N VAL A 61 5.78 -2.72 -5.30
CA VAL A 61 5.70 -1.25 -5.30
C VAL A 61 5.13 -0.79 -6.64
N ALA A 62 4.16 0.12 -6.61
CA ALA A 62 3.63 0.72 -7.85
C ALA A 62 4.77 1.42 -8.61
N GLU A 63 4.81 1.27 -9.94
CA GLU A 63 5.94 1.74 -10.77
C GLU A 63 6.24 3.23 -10.55
N GLU A 64 5.20 4.07 -10.42
CA GLU A 64 5.33 5.50 -10.19
C GLU A 64 5.97 5.88 -8.84
N ASN A 65 6.03 4.92 -7.90
CA ASN A 65 6.57 5.11 -6.55
C ASN A 65 7.91 4.39 -6.33
N LYS A 66 8.45 3.71 -7.35
CA LYS A 66 9.77 3.08 -7.27
C LYS A 66 10.87 4.13 -7.23
N LEU A 67 11.91 3.86 -6.46
CA LEU A 67 13.08 4.70 -6.36
C LEU A 67 14.14 4.21 -7.36
N PRO A 68 14.77 5.11 -8.13
CA PRO A 68 15.65 4.73 -9.24
C PRO A 68 16.95 4.03 -8.80
N HIS A 69 17.30 4.14 -7.52
CA HIS A 69 18.52 3.59 -6.92
C HIS A 69 18.25 2.36 -6.04
N ILE A 70 17.05 1.77 -6.12
CA ILE A 70 16.69 0.55 -5.39
C ILE A 70 16.44 -0.57 -6.41
N HIS A 71 17.03 -1.73 -6.16
CA HIS A 71 16.71 -2.95 -6.87
C HIS A 71 15.54 -3.65 -6.18
N TYR A 72 14.44 -3.79 -6.91
CA TYR A 72 13.24 -4.49 -6.44
C TYR A 72 13.30 -5.95 -6.88
N SER A 73 12.88 -6.86 -6.00
CA SER A 73 12.63 -8.25 -6.38
C SER A 73 11.41 -8.35 -7.29
N GLU A 74 11.38 -9.40 -8.11
CA GLU A 74 10.20 -9.77 -8.90
C GLU A 74 9.06 -10.31 -8.03
#